data_AF-A0A1Z5HA59-F1
#
_entry.id   AF-A0A1Z5HA59-F1
#
_cell.length_a   1.000
_cell.length_b   1.000
_cell.length_c   1.000
_cell.angle_alpha   90.00
_cell.angle_beta   90.00
_cell.angle_gamma   90.00
#
_symmetry.space_group_name_H-M   'P 1'
#
loop_
_entity.id
_entity.type
_entity.pdbx_description
1 polymer ?
#
loop_
_entity_poly.entity_id
_entity_poly.type
_entity_poly.pdbx_seq_one_letter_code
_entity_poly.pdbx_strand_id
1 'polypeptide(L)'
;MHIESIKLKNFKSFRDTKMLDIPKFCVIVGANGAGKSSLFSVFEFLREALDSNVHTALVKLGGNRGFSEVRSRAVSGNIEIEIKFRETDKSPLVTYLVVG
;
A
#
# COMPACT_ATOMS: atom_id res chain seq x y z
N MET A 1 -9.79 -12.12 -9.09
CA MET A 1 -9.60 -10.97 -8.18
C MET A 1 -9.34 -9.71 -8.99
N HIS A 2 -10.06 -8.63 -8.72
CA HIS A 2 -9.91 -7.31 -9.33
C HIS A 2 -9.80 -6.26 -8.23
N ILE A 3 -8.67 -5.55 -8.18
CA ILE A 3 -8.47 -4.42 -7.26
C ILE A 3 -9.13 -3.19 -7.88
N GLU A 4 -10.10 -2.61 -7.19
CA GLU A 4 -10.86 -1.46 -7.66
C GLU A 4 -10.32 -0.14 -7.11
N SER A 5 -9.75 -0.15 -5.89
CA SER A 5 -9.15 1.05 -5.32
C SER A 5 -8.02 0.76 -4.35
N ILE A 6 -7.06 1.68 -4.29
CA ILE A 6 -5.97 1.71 -3.32
C ILE A 6 -5.93 3.10 -2.68
N LYS A 7 -5.89 3.18 -1.35
CA LYS A 7 -5.58 4.43 -0.64
C LYS A 7 -4.38 4.23 0.25
N LEU A 8 -3.48 5.21 0.22
CA LEU A 8 -2.23 5.21 0.97
C LEU A 8 -2.13 6.50 1.75
N LYS A 9 -1.77 6.37 3.03
CA LYS A 9 -1.47 7.50 3.90
C LYS A 9 -0.16 7.27 4.63
N ASN A 10 0.68 8.29 4.63
CA ASN A 10 1.99 8.30 5.24
C ASN A 10 2.90 7.11 4.85
N PHE A 11 2.76 6.52 3.65
CA PHE A 11 3.54 5.37 3.21
C PHE A 11 4.60 5.77 2.18
N LYS A 12 5.89 5.69 2.54
CA LYS A 12 7.04 6.09 1.73
C LYS A 12 6.82 7.45 1.07
N SER A 13 6.76 7.53 -0.27
CA SER A 13 6.53 8.76 -1.01
C SER A 13 5.09 9.29 -0.96
N PHE A 14 4.12 8.49 -0.48
CA PHE A 14 2.70 8.82 -0.50
C PHE A 14 2.21 9.34 0.86
N ARG A 15 1.99 10.65 0.96
CA ARG A 15 1.46 11.29 2.18
C ARG A 15 -0.04 11.05 2.34
N ASP A 16 -0.81 11.28 1.28
CA ASP A 16 -2.23 10.97 1.18
C ASP A 16 -2.53 10.84 -0.31
N THR A 17 -2.85 9.62 -0.76
CA THR A 17 -3.06 9.35 -2.18
C THR A 17 -4.13 8.30 -2.36
N LYS A 18 -4.96 8.49 -3.38
CA LYS A 18 -6.05 7.58 -3.73
C LYS A 18 -5.94 7.26 -5.21
N MET A 19 -5.98 5.97 -5.51
CA MET A 19 -6.13 5.45 -6.85
C MET A 19 -7.49 4.77 -6.89
N LEU A 20 -8.42 5.37 -7.65
CA LEU A 20 -9.81 4.94 -7.75
C LEU A 20 -10.06 4.34 -9.12
N ASP A 21 -11.13 3.56 -9.25
CA ASP A 21 -11.62 3.00 -10.51
C ASP A 21 -10.53 2.29 -11.32
N ILE A 22 -9.65 1.55 -10.62
CA ILE A 22 -8.52 0.86 -11.22
C ILE A 22 -9.06 -0.18 -12.20
N PRO A 23 -8.71 -0.14 -13.50
CA PRO A 23 -9.18 -1.13 -14.47
C PRO A 23 -8.49 -2.48 -14.27
N LYS A 24 -9.11 -3.56 -14.77
CA LYS A 24 -8.52 -4.93 -14.74
C LYS A 24 -7.14 -4.99 -15.41
N PHE A 25 -6.91 -4.12 -16.40
CA PHE A 25 -5.61 -3.94 -17.04
C PHE A 25 -5.17 -2.48 -16.83
N CYS A 26 -4.16 -2.28 -15.98
CA CYS A 26 -3.66 -0.97 -15.61
C CYS A 26 -2.15 -0.88 -15.85
N VAL A 27 -1.70 0.21 -16.46
CA VAL A 27 -0.27 0.50 -16.67
C VAL A 27 0.10 1.75 -15.87
N ILE A 28 1.13 1.64 -15.03
CA ILE A 28 1.62 2.74 -14.21
C ILE A 28 2.86 3.36 -14.86
N VAL A 29 2.76 4.63 -15.26
CA VAL A 29 3.86 5.41 -15.86
C VAL A 29 4.17 6.66 -15.03
N GLY A 30 5.39 7.17 -15.17
CA GLY A 30 5.82 8.39 -14.48
C GLY A 30 7.33 8.55 -14.45
N ALA A 31 7.82 9.72 -14.05
CA ALA A 31 9.25 10.01 -13.96
C ALA A 31 9.99 9.13 -12.93
N ASN A 32 11.32 9.10 -12.99
CA ASN A 32 12.14 8.47 -11.97
C ASN A 32 11.93 9.15 -10.62
N GLY A 33 11.77 8.36 -9.56
CA GLY A 33 11.45 8.87 -8.23
C GLY A 33 9.99 9.26 -7.99
N ALA A 34 9.09 9.15 -8.98
CA ALA A 34 7.67 9.50 -8.84
C ALA A 34 6.85 8.55 -7.92
N GLY A 35 7.48 7.60 -7.24
CA GLY A 35 6.80 6.68 -6.31
C GLY A 35 6.31 5.37 -6.91
N LYS A 36 6.61 5.06 -8.18
CA LYS A 36 6.20 3.79 -8.83
C LYS A 36 6.65 2.56 -8.04
N SER A 37 7.93 2.45 -7.69
CA SER A 37 8.43 1.34 -6.86
C SER A 37 7.83 1.34 -5.45
N SER A 38 7.55 2.53 -4.89
CA SER A 38 6.85 2.63 -3.60
C SER A 38 5.43 2.07 -3.68
N LEU A 39 4.72 2.24 -4.80
CA LEU A 39 3.40 1.63 -5.00
C LEU A 39 3.51 0.11 -5.00
N PHE A 40 4.51 -0.47 -5.66
CA PHE A 40 4.72 -1.92 -5.63
C PHE A 40 5.12 -2.46 -4.24
N SER A 41 5.87 -1.68 -3.44
CA SER A 41 6.16 -2.03 -2.05
C SER A 41 4.91 -2.18 -1.17
N VAL A 42 3.76 -1.60 -1.56
CA VAL A 42 2.49 -1.80 -0.84
C VAL A 42 2.09 -3.27 -0.89
N PHE A 43 2.16 -3.91 -2.06
CA PHE A 43 1.79 -5.32 -2.21
C PHE A 43 2.77 -6.25 -1.48
N GLU A 44 4.06 -5.91 -1.52
CA GLU A 44 5.09 -6.63 -0.76
C GLU A 44 4.82 -6.56 0.75
N PHE A 45 4.50 -5.37 1.25
CA PHE A 45 4.16 -5.15 2.65
C PHE A 45 2.92 -5.93 3.08
N LEU A 46 1.84 -5.87 2.28
CA LEU A 46 0.60 -6.57 2.59
C LEU A 46 0.79 -8.09 2.57
N ARG A 47 1.53 -8.61 1.58
CA ARG A 47 1.89 -10.04 1.53
C ARG A 47 2.60 -10.47 2.80
N GLU A 48 3.61 -9.70 3.23
CA GLU A 48 4.38 -10.03 4.43
C GLU A 48 3.54 -9.91 5.71
N ALA A 49 2.70 -8.88 5.81
CA ALA A 49 1.85 -8.65 6.96
C ALA A 49 0.78 -9.75 7.12
N LEU A 50 0.27 -10.27 5.99
CA LEU A 50 -0.67 -11.40 5.96
C LEU A 50 0.00 -12.73 6.31
N ASP A 51 1.22 -12.96 5.83
CA ASP A 51 1.98 -14.19 6.09
C ASP A 51 2.54 -14.23 7.53
N SER A 52 2.82 -13.07 8.11
CA SER A 52 3.38 -12.92 9.44
C SER A 52 2.57 -11.95 10.32
N ASN A 53 2.99 -10.68 10.40
CA ASN A 53 2.28 -9.60 11.06
C ASN A 53 2.84 -8.24 10.60
N VAL A 54 2.15 -7.16 11.00
CA VAL A 54 2.49 -5.78 10.64
C VAL A 54 3.90 -5.39 11.09
N HIS A 55 4.32 -5.79 12.29
CA HIS A 55 5.65 -5.44 12.82
C HIS A 55 6.77 -6.07 11.98
N THR A 56 6.67 -7.36 11.67
CA THR A 56 7.62 -8.06 10.80
C THR A 56 7.68 -7.43 9.41
N ALA A 57 6.53 -7.09 8.83
CA ALA A 57 6.46 -6.42 7.54
C ALA A 57 7.14 -5.05 7.55
N LEU A 58 6.97 -4.26 8.62
CA LEU A 58 7.64 -2.97 8.81
C LEU A 58 9.16 -3.12 8.92
N VAL A 59 9.63 -4.10 9.70
CA VAL A 59 11.07 -4.38 9.85
C VAL A 59 11.67 -4.83 8.53
N LYS A 60 11.00 -5.72 7.79
CA LYS A 60 11.50 -6.22 6.50
C LYS A 60 11.60 -5.11 5.46
N LEU A 61 10.59 -4.23 5.38
CA LEU A 61 10.56 -3.17 4.40
C LEU A 61 11.45 -1.97 4.77
N GLY A 62 11.54 -1.63 6.07
CA GLY A 62 12.31 -0.49 6.57
C GLY A 62 13.75 -0.82 6.98
N GLY A 63 14.12 -2.10 7.04
CA GLY A 63 15.41 -2.58 7.51
C GLY A 63 15.75 -2.03 8.90
N ASN A 64 17.01 -1.60 9.08
CA ASN A 64 17.51 -1.07 10.35
C ASN A 64 16.81 0.22 10.83
N ARG A 65 16.08 0.90 9.94
CA ARG A 65 15.33 2.13 10.26
C ARG A 65 13.85 1.86 10.57
N GLY A 66 13.38 0.64 10.32
CA GLY A 66 12.03 0.17 10.63
C GLY A 66 10.94 1.15 10.19
N PHE A 67 10.02 1.45 11.10
CA PHE A 67 8.86 2.32 10.87
C PHE A 67 9.21 3.69 10.27
N SER A 68 10.33 4.29 10.66
CA SER A 68 10.72 5.63 10.19
C SER A 68 11.05 5.70 8.71
N GLU A 69 11.53 4.59 8.12
CA GLU A 69 11.84 4.51 6.68
C GLU A 69 10.59 4.18 5.86
N VAL A 70 9.65 3.44 6.43
CA VAL A 70 8.37 3.12 5.78
C VAL A 70 7.42 4.31 5.86
N ARG A 71 7.45 5.11 6.93
CA ARG A 71 6.62 6.30 7.06
C ARG A 71 7.13 7.42 6.14
N SER A 72 6.21 8.20 5.58
CA SER A 72 6.57 9.41 4.85
C SER A 72 7.42 10.36 5.69
N ARG A 73 8.32 11.10 5.02
CA ARG A 73 9.20 12.05 5.69
C ARG A 73 8.44 13.28 6.18
N ALA A 74 8.85 13.75 7.36
CA ALA A 74 8.32 14.96 8.02
C ALA A 74 6.81 14.93 8.27
N VAL A 75 6.24 13.74 8.52
CA VAL A 75 4.85 13.58 8.97
C VAL A 75 4.82 12.77 10.27
N SER A 76 3.77 12.99 11.06
CA SER A 76 3.42 12.20 12.23
C SER A 76 2.16 11.35 11.95
N GLY A 77 1.81 10.49 12.90
CA GLY A 77 0.67 9.58 12.77
C GLY A 77 1.01 8.25 12.11
N ASN A 78 -0.05 7.49 11.88
CA ASN A 78 0.00 6.10 11.44
C ASN A 78 0.21 5.99 9.93
N ILE A 79 0.74 4.85 9.52
CA ILE A 79 0.73 4.39 8.13
C ILE A 79 -0.63 3.73 7.91
N GLU A 80 -1.36 4.13 6.87
CA GLU A 80 -2.64 3.51 6.51
C GLU A 80 -2.59 3.02 5.06
N ILE A 81 -2.96 1.76 4.86
CA ILE A 81 -3.07 1.13 3.55
C ILE A 81 -4.48 0.53 3.45
N GLU A 82 -5.29 1.06 2.54
CA GLU A 82 -6.62 0.54 2.23
C GLU A 82 -6.60 -0.04 0.81
N ILE A 83 -7.02 -1.29 0.66
CA ILE A 83 -7.30 -1.90 -0.65
C ILE A 83 -8.75 -2.34 -0.70
N LYS A 84 -9.42 -2.01 -1.81
CA LYS A 84 -10.74 -2.57 -2.12
C LYS A 84 -10.67 -3.43 -3.36
N PHE A 85 -11.23 -4.63 -3.28
CA PHE A 85 -11.19 -5.59 -4.37
C PHE A 85 -12.40 -6.52 -4.35
N ARG A 86 -12.67 -7.15 -5.51
CA ARG A 86 -13.63 -8.25 -5.64
C ARG A 86 -12.92 -9.51 -6.10
N GLU A 87 -13.37 -10.66 -5.62
CA GLU A 87 -12.87 -11.95 -6.11
C GLU A 87 -13.33 -12.20 -7.56
N THR A 88 -14.62 -12.02 -7.82
CA THR A 88 -15.27 -12.03 -9.14
C THR A 88 -16.18 -10.80 -9.29
N ASP A 89 -16.61 -10.48 -10.51
CA ASP A 89 -17.44 -9.29 -10.78
C ASP A 89 -18.78 -9.27 -10.01
N LYS A 90 -19.27 -10.44 -9.57
CA LYS A 90 -20.51 -10.59 -8.80
C LYS A 90 -20.29 -10.67 -7.29
N SER A 91 -19.05 -10.83 -6.84
CA SER A 91 -18.71 -10.92 -5.41
C SER A 91 -18.92 -9.56 -4.72
N PRO A 92 -19.24 -9.52 -3.42
CA PRO A 92 -19.27 -8.27 -2.67
C PRO A 92 -17.90 -7.58 -2.69
N LEU A 93 -17.90 -6.25 -2.53
CA LEU A 93 -16.67 -5.49 -2.45
C LEU A 93 -16.03 -5.72 -1.07
N VAL A 94 -14.83 -6.28 -1.08
CA VAL A 94 -14.03 -6.49 0.14
C VAL A 94 -13.17 -5.25 0.37
N THR A 95 -13.12 -4.78 1.62
CA THR A 95 -12.18 -3.72 2.04
C THR A 95 -11.19 -4.32 3.02
N TYR A 96 -9.90 -4.20 2.71
CA TYR A 96 -8.81 -4.54 3.60
C TYR A 96 -8.10 -3.26 4.04
N LEU A 97 -8.02 -3.05 5.35
CA LEU A 97 -7.38 -1.87 5.95
C LEU A 97 -6.28 -2.34 6.91
N VAL A 98 -5.06 -1.88 6.67
CA VAL A 98 -3.94 -2.03 7.59
C VAL A 98 -3.59 -0.66 8.15
N VAL A 99 -3.49 -0.59 9.48
CA VAL A 99 -3.03 0.59 10.22
C VAL A 99 -1.82 0.17 11.04
N GLY A 100 -0.70 0.84 10.83
CA GLY A 100 0.59 0.56 11.48
C GLY A 100 1.28 1.79 12.00
#